data_AF-A0A365T6L3-F1
#
_entry.id   AF-A0A365T6L3-F1
#
_cell.length_a   1.000
_cell.length_b   1.000
_cell.length_c   1.000
_cell.angle_alpha   90.00
_cell.angle_beta   90.00
_cell.angle_gamma   90.00
#
_symmetry.space_group_name_H-M   'P 1'
#
loop_
_entity.id
_entity.type
_entity.pdbx_description
1 polymer ?
#
loop_
_entity_poly.entity_id
_entity_poly.type
_entity_poly.pdbx_seq_one_letter_code
_entity_poly.pdbx_strand_id
1 'polypeptide(L)'
;MTVDSVREVAIGDDWELPPREASAEEIRIETESVESPEKRFEGYAFEGQDVVKGTYEYESNPMFGSPKTATGSFQLRKESGLVIIRMDDDQPHPESIFQSLDDVINGNTEIQEHFVPKRQRVWDFINAAYQKGEIKVLPPYGEVTSAAQIDVDEETLREYPIETAELVFEYEGNEVVVAYSDDRLSIKTDDNANREYVLQVFESKILGDR
;
A
#
# COMPACT_ATOMS: atom_id res chain seq x y z
N MET A 1 -1.53 -16.12 -2.28
CA MET A 1 -0.43 -15.40 -1.60
C MET A 1 -0.99 -14.02 -1.38
N THR A 2 -1.01 -13.54 -0.14
CA THR A 2 -1.69 -12.30 0.17
C THR A 2 -0.93 -11.11 -0.40
N VAL A 3 -1.62 -10.23 -1.11
CA VAL A 3 -1.05 -9.03 -1.72
C VAL A 3 -1.70 -7.82 -1.08
N ASP A 4 -0.88 -6.92 -0.54
CA ASP A 4 -1.35 -5.63 -0.08
C ASP A 4 -1.17 -4.61 -1.23
N SER A 5 -2.24 -3.93 -1.60
CA SER A 5 -2.18 -2.80 -2.51
C SER A 5 -2.43 -1.53 -1.73
N VAL A 6 -1.68 -0.48 -2.03
CA VAL A 6 -1.71 0.77 -1.26
C VAL A 6 -2.10 1.92 -2.20
N ARG A 7 -2.99 2.78 -1.73
CA ARG A 7 -3.33 4.04 -2.39
C ARG A 7 -3.38 5.17 -1.38
N GLU A 8 -3.07 6.37 -1.86
CA GLU A 8 -3.29 7.59 -1.10
C GLU A 8 -4.78 7.93 -1.08
N VAL A 9 -5.21 8.46 0.05
CA VAL A 9 -6.56 8.95 0.29
C VAL A 9 -6.46 10.38 0.75
N ALA A 10 -7.12 11.28 0.03
CA ALA A 10 -7.36 12.63 0.51
C ALA A 10 -8.55 12.58 1.48
N ILE A 11 -8.29 12.74 2.77
CA ILE A 11 -9.33 12.73 3.81
C ILE A 11 -9.68 14.18 4.16
N GLY A 12 -10.91 14.59 3.90
CA GLY A 12 -11.40 15.94 4.26
C GLY A 12 -11.61 16.13 5.77
N ASP A 13 -11.62 17.39 6.22
CA ASP A 13 -11.77 17.76 7.64
C ASP A 13 -13.08 17.26 8.29
N ASP A 14 -14.13 17.05 7.49
CA ASP A 14 -15.44 16.56 7.92
C ASP A 14 -15.65 15.06 7.61
N TRP A 15 -14.57 14.28 7.61
CA TRP A 15 -14.66 12.85 7.36
C TRP A 15 -15.47 12.12 8.43
N GLU A 16 -16.54 11.45 8.00
CA GLU A 16 -17.31 10.53 8.82
C GLU A 16 -16.79 9.11 8.64
N LEU A 17 -16.87 8.30 9.70
CA LEU A 17 -16.54 6.89 9.60
C LEU A 17 -17.44 6.22 8.55
N PRO A 18 -16.88 5.31 7.72
CA PRO A 18 -17.71 4.53 6.80
C PRO A 18 -18.85 3.84 7.56
N PRO A 19 -20.02 3.65 6.92
CA PRO A 19 -21.11 2.94 7.54
C PRO A 19 -20.67 1.53 7.96
N ARG A 20 -21.34 0.97 8.98
CA ARG A 20 -21.08 -0.41 9.40
C ARG A 20 -21.23 -1.39 8.23
N GLU A 21 -22.22 -1.18 7.38
CA GLU A 21 -22.39 -1.90 6.13
C GLU A 21 -22.71 -0.88 5.04
N ALA A 22 -22.05 -0.99 3.90
CA ALA A 22 -22.32 -0.18 2.73
C ALA A 22 -22.08 -0.98 1.44
N SER A 23 -22.73 -0.58 0.35
CA SER A 23 -22.66 -1.30 -0.92
C SER A 23 -22.89 -0.36 -2.10
N ALA A 24 -22.12 -0.55 -3.16
CA ALA A 24 -22.34 0.02 -4.49
C ALA A 24 -22.63 -1.10 -5.48
N GLU A 25 -22.59 -0.79 -6.79
CA GLU A 25 -22.92 -1.74 -7.86
C GLU A 25 -22.03 -2.99 -7.85
N GLU A 26 -20.73 -2.82 -7.65
CA GLU A 26 -19.73 -3.89 -7.79
C GLU A 26 -19.05 -4.29 -6.46
N ILE A 27 -19.30 -3.58 -5.36
CA ILE A 27 -18.65 -3.86 -4.08
C ILE A 27 -19.61 -3.72 -2.89
N ARG A 28 -19.42 -4.59 -1.91
CA ARG A 28 -20.00 -4.49 -0.58
C ARG A 28 -18.89 -4.45 0.45
N ILE A 29 -19.03 -3.60 1.46
CA ILE A 29 -18.09 -3.51 2.59
C ILE A 29 -18.80 -3.70 3.92
N GLU A 30 -18.08 -4.28 4.87
CA GLU A 30 -18.46 -4.33 6.28
C GLU A 30 -17.32 -3.71 7.11
N THR A 31 -17.63 -2.62 7.82
CA THR A 31 -16.70 -1.97 8.73
C THR A 31 -16.75 -2.66 10.09
N GLU A 32 -15.60 -3.19 10.52
CA GLU A 32 -15.50 -4.01 11.72
C GLU A 32 -15.12 -3.19 12.96
N SER A 33 -14.09 -2.37 12.83
CA SER A 33 -13.49 -1.68 13.97
C SER A 33 -12.74 -0.41 13.58
N VAL A 34 -12.51 0.44 14.59
CA VAL A 34 -11.57 1.56 14.53
C VAL A 34 -10.60 1.35 15.68
N GLU A 35 -9.31 1.29 15.36
CA GLU A 35 -8.25 0.93 16.30
C GLU A 35 -7.03 1.82 16.07
N SER A 36 -6.32 2.15 17.15
CA SER A 36 -4.98 2.72 17.04
C SER A 36 -3.96 1.58 16.95
N PRO A 37 -3.09 1.56 15.92
CA PRO A 37 -2.13 0.47 15.75
C PRO A 37 -1.05 0.56 16.84
N GLU A 38 -0.62 -0.58 17.35
CA GLU A 38 0.52 -0.62 18.26
C GLU A 38 1.79 -0.19 17.51
N LYS A 39 2.52 0.78 18.09
CA LYS A 39 3.81 1.21 17.57
C LYS A 39 4.81 0.06 17.57
N ARG A 40 5.41 -0.21 16.40
CA ARG A 40 6.37 -1.31 16.21
C ARG A 40 7.83 -0.86 16.26
N PHE A 41 8.13 0.43 16.12
CA PHE A 41 9.51 0.93 16.26
C PHE A 41 9.55 2.38 16.75
N GLU A 42 10.68 2.78 17.33
CA GLU A 42 10.92 4.16 17.75
C GLU A 42 11.03 5.10 16.54
N GLY A 43 10.27 6.19 16.55
CA GLY A 43 10.26 7.17 15.44
C GLY A 43 9.22 6.88 14.36
N TYR A 44 8.20 6.05 14.63
CA TYR A 44 6.99 5.98 13.80
C TYR A 44 6.35 7.36 13.70
N ALA A 45 6.09 7.83 12.47
CA ALA A 45 5.70 9.21 12.21
C ALA A 45 4.24 9.55 12.61
N PHE A 46 3.37 8.54 12.69
CA PHE A 46 1.92 8.74 12.86
C PHE A 46 1.43 8.12 14.18
N GLU A 47 1.93 8.61 15.31
CA GLU A 47 1.61 8.04 16.63
C GLU A 47 0.13 8.18 17.03
N GLY A 48 -0.61 9.11 16.40
CA GLY A 48 -2.04 9.34 16.61
C GLY A 48 -2.94 8.59 15.63
N GLN A 49 -2.37 7.68 14.82
CA GLN A 49 -3.06 7.01 13.74
C GLN A 49 -4.31 6.27 14.22
N ASP A 50 -5.45 6.59 13.60
CA ASP A 50 -6.65 5.77 13.64
C ASP A 50 -6.71 4.91 12.38
N VAL A 51 -6.89 3.60 12.57
CA VAL A 51 -7.08 2.64 11.48
C VAL A 51 -8.52 2.13 11.52
N VAL A 52 -9.28 2.45 10.48
CA VAL A 52 -10.59 1.84 10.21
C VAL A 52 -10.34 0.52 9.48
N LYS A 53 -10.83 -0.58 10.02
CA LYS A 53 -10.69 -1.92 9.42
C LYS A 53 -12.05 -2.43 8.97
N GLY A 54 -12.04 -3.17 7.87
CA GLY A 54 -13.22 -3.87 7.40
C GLY A 54 -12.90 -4.92 6.36
N THR A 55 -13.96 -5.59 5.92
CA THR A 55 -13.91 -6.57 4.82
C THR A 55 -14.66 -6.05 3.62
N TYR A 56 -14.31 -6.57 2.45
CA TYR A 56 -15.05 -6.28 1.23
C TYR A 56 -15.32 -7.56 0.42
N GLU A 57 -16.43 -7.53 -0.30
CA GLU A 57 -16.80 -8.47 -1.33
C GLU A 57 -16.97 -7.69 -2.63
N TYR A 58 -16.21 -8.05 -3.66
CA TYR A 58 -16.23 -7.42 -4.97
C TYR A 58 -16.69 -8.43 -6.02
N GLU A 59 -17.58 -7.99 -6.91
CA GLU A 59 -18.02 -8.72 -8.09
C GLU A 59 -18.12 -7.75 -9.28
N SER A 60 -17.23 -7.89 -10.26
CA SER A 60 -17.27 -7.07 -11.47
C SER A 60 -18.51 -7.38 -12.30
N ASN A 61 -19.08 -6.38 -12.97
CA ASN A 61 -20.21 -6.50 -13.88
C ASN A 61 -19.81 -6.24 -15.34
N PRO A 62 -18.98 -7.10 -15.98
CA PRO A 62 -18.48 -6.83 -17.32
C PRO A 62 -19.58 -7.02 -18.38
N MET A 63 -19.62 -6.12 -19.38
CA MET A 63 -20.49 -6.29 -20.55
C MET A 63 -20.16 -7.55 -21.39
N PHE A 64 -18.93 -8.06 -21.29
CA PHE A 64 -18.47 -9.26 -22.00
C PHE A 64 -17.56 -10.10 -21.09
N GLY A 65 -17.74 -11.43 -21.13
CA GLY A 65 -16.96 -12.38 -20.34
C GLY A 65 -17.66 -12.80 -19.05
N SER A 66 -16.93 -13.49 -18.18
CA SER A 66 -17.44 -13.90 -16.86
C SER A 66 -17.10 -12.85 -15.81
N PRO A 67 -18.00 -12.60 -14.84
CA PRO A 67 -17.70 -11.82 -13.64
C PRO A 67 -16.44 -12.35 -12.96
N LYS A 68 -15.61 -11.43 -12.48
CA LYS A 68 -14.51 -11.69 -11.56
C LYS A 68 -14.94 -11.31 -10.17
N THR A 69 -14.69 -12.19 -9.21
CA THR A 69 -14.98 -11.95 -7.80
C THR A 69 -13.70 -11.87 -7.00
N ALA A 70 -13.71 -11.05 -5.96
CA ALA A 70 -12.68 -11.06 -4.92
C ALA A 70 -13.28 -10.76 -3.55
N THR A 71 -12.64 -11.34 -2.55
CA THR A 71 -12.89 -11.03 -1.15
C THR A 71 -11.58 -10.62 -0.51
N GLY A 72 -11.64 -9.75 0.48
CA GLY A 72 -10.46 -9.31 1.18
C GLY A 72 -10.78 -8.42 2.36
N SER A 73 -9.73 -7.79 2.88
CA SER A 73 -9.86 -6.77 3.92
C SER A 73 -9.32 -5.44 3.44
N PHE A 74 -9.86 -4.36 3.99
CA PHE A 74 -9.33 -3.02 3.79
C PHE A 74 -8.94 -2.39 5.12
N GLN A 75 -7.97 -1.49 5.06
CA GLN A 75 -7.59 -0.61 6.14
C GLN A 75 -7.55 0.82 5.62
N LEU A 76 -8.25 1.73 6.29
CA LEU A 76 -8.14 3.15 6.04
C LEU A 76 -7.43 3.79 7.23
N ARG A 77 -6.30 4.42 6.95
CA ARG A 77 -5.37 4.98 7.93
C ARG A 77 -5.43 6.51 7.87
N LYS A 78 -6.07 7.11 8.87
CA LYS A 78 -6.49 8.51 8.82
C LYS A 78 -5.36 9.53 8.77
N GLU A 79 -4.36 9.39 9.63
CA GLU A 79 -3.27 10.36 9.77
C GLU A 79 -2.27 10.26 8.62
N SER A 80 -1.98 9.04 8.14
CA SER A 80 -1.12 8.84 6.97
C SER A 80 -1.83 9.10 5.64
N GLY A 81 -3.16 9.11 5.64
CA GLY A 81 -3.96 9.25 4.42
C GLY A 81 -3.75 8.07 3.47
N LEU A 82 -3.74 6.85 4.01
CA LEU A 82 -3.58 5.62 3.21
C LEU A 82 -4.82 4.75 3.26
N VAL A 83 -5.16 4.17 2.12
CA VAL A 83 -6.03 2.99 2.04
C VAL A 83 -5.19 1.82 1.59
N ILE A 84 -5.37 0.70 2.28
CA ILE A 84 -4.68 -0.55 2.01
C ILE A 84 -5.75 -1.59 1.78
N ILE A 85 -5.74 -2.24 0.62
CA ILE A 85 -6.55 -3.44 0.41
C ILE A 85 -5.63 -4.66 0.45
N ARG A 86 -6.09 -5.70 1.12
CA ARG A 86 -5.45 -6.99 1.23
C ARG A 86 -6.31 -8.00 0.48
N MET A 87 -5.76 -8.55 -0.59
CA MET A 87 -6.41 -9.56 -1.42
C MET A 87 -5.75 -10.93 -1.22
N ASP A 88 -6.55 -11.98 -1.23
CA ASP A 88 -6.04 -13.37 -1.19
C ASP A 88 -5.45 -13.83 -2.55
N ASP A 89 -5.89 -13.17 -3.64
CA ASP A 89 -5.47 -13.41 -5.02
C ASP A 89 -5.15 -12.08 -5.74
N ASP A 90 -4.38 -12.15 -6.82
CA ASP A 90 -3.96 -10.98 -7.63
C ASP A 90 -4.99 -10.60 -8.71
N GLN A 91 -6.16 -11.26 -8.70
CA GLN A 91 -7.30 -10.93 -9.56
C GLN A 91 -8.61 -10.84 -8.75
N PRO A 92 -9.50 -9.90 -9.11
CA PRO A 92 -9.36 -8.84 -10.12
C PRO A 92 -8.32 -7.78 -9.71
N HIS A 93 -7.95 -6.92 -10.66
CA HIS A 93 -6.93 -5.92 -10.43
C HIS A 93 -7.33 -4.98 -9.26
N PRO A 94 -6.39 -4.63 -8.36
CA PRO A 94 -6.63 -3.76 -7.22
C PRO A 94 -7.31 -2.44 -7.61
N GLU A 95 -6.98 -1.90 -8.77
CA GLU A 95 -7.50 -0.62 -9.29
C GLU A 95 -9.02 -0.63 -9.34
N SER A 96 -9.64 -1.72 -9.81
CA SER A 96 -11.10 -1.84 -9.88
C SER A 96 -11.74 -1.89 -8.50
N ILE A 97 -11.06 -2.53 -7.54
CA ILE A 97 -11.51 -2.61 -6.16
C ILE A 97 -11.42 -1.23 -5.50
N PHE A 98 -10.34 -0.47 -5.71
CA PHE A 98 -10.21 0.89 -5.18
C PHE A 98 -11.25 1.84 -5.74
N GLN A 99 -11.53 1.80 -7.04
CA GLN A 99 -12.59 2.61 -7.66
C GLN A 99 -13.95 2.31 -7.04
N SER A 100 -14.29 1.02 -6.91
CA SER A 100 -15.55 0.63 -6.29
C SER A 100 -15.59 0.99 -4.81
N LEU A 101 -14.46 0.87 -4.11
CA LEU A 101 -14.34 1.23 -2.71
C LEU A 101 -14.56 2.73 -2.50
N ASP A 102 -14.04 3.58 -3.39
CA ASP A 102 -14.26 5.03 -3.40
C ASP A 102 -15.77 5.36 -3.52
N ASP A 103 -16.48 4.68 -4.43
CA ASP A 103 -17.92 4.81 -4.61
C ASP A 103 -18.73 4.52 -3.34
N VAL A 104 -18.26 3.61 -2.48
CA VAL A 104 -18.96 3.19 -1.26
C VAL A 104 -18.58 4.01 -0.05
N ILE A 105 -17.31 4.35 0.05
CA ILE A 105 -16.75 5.15 1.12
C ILE A 105 -17.18 6.63 0.99
N ASN A 106 -17.78 6.99 -0.15
CA ASN A 106 -17.98 8.35 -0.61
C ASN A 106 -18.68 9.31 0.38
N GLY A 107 -18.03 10.47 0.52
CA GLY A 107 -18.18 11.59 1.46
C GLY A 107 -17.23 12.72 1.02
N ASN A 108 -16.51 13.38 1.93
CA ASN A 108 -15.44 14.36 1.60
C ASN A 108 -14.06 13.71 1.39
N THR A 109 -14.03 12.47 0.91
CA THR A 109 -12.80 11.69 0.78
C THR A 109 -12.66 11.14 -0.62
N GLU A 110 -11.46 11.21 -1.15
CA GLU A 110 -11.14 10.81 -2.51
C GLU A 110 -9.93 9.86 -2.47
N ILE A 111 -10.15 8.61 -2.85
CA ILE A 111 -9.07 7.65 -3.09
C ILE A 111 -8.40 8.04 -4.41
N GLN A 112 -7.12 8.40 -4.33
CA GLN A 112 -6.36 8.83 -5.50
C GLN A 112 -6.14 7.65 -6.46
N GLU A 113 -6.42 7.85 -7.75
CA GLU A 113 -6.20 6.81 -8.78
C GLU A 113 -4.74 6.35 -8.84
N HIS A 114 -3.82 7.30 -8.61
CA HIS A 114 -2.38 7.07 -8.63
C HIS A 114 -1.74 7.57 -7.34
N PHE A 115 -1.03 6.67 -6.67
CA PHE A 115 -0.13 7.05 -5.59
C PHE A 115 1.24 7.32 -6.19
N VAL A 116 1.65 8.58 -6.33
CA VAL A 116 2.97 8.91 -6.93
C VAL A 116 3.91 9.44 -5.83
N PRO A 117 4.54 8.56 -5.04
CA PRO A 117 5.46 8.99 -4.01
C PRO A 117 6.66 9.70 -4.63
N LYS A 118 7.23 10.66 -3.90
CA LYS A 118 8.48 11.30 -4.31
C LYS A 118 9.57 10.23 -4.38
N ARG A 119 10.32 10.17 -5.49
CA ARG A 119 11.36 9.14 -5.70
C ARG A 119 12.32 8.98 -4.53
N GLN A 120 12.79 10.10 -3.99
CA GLN A 120 13.68 10.09 -2.83
C GLN A 120 13.09 9.30 -1.64
N ARG A 121 11.79 9.41 -1.43
CA ARG A 121 11.06 8.73 -0.36
C ARG A 121 10.93 7.23 -0.58
N VAL A 122 10.72 6.81 -1.83
CA VAL A 122 10.77 5.38 -2.20
C VAL A 122 12.16 4.82 -1.92
N TRP A 123 13.21 5.55 -2.27
CA TRP A 123 14.59 5.18 -1.92
C TRP A 123 14.82 5.14 -0.42
N ASP A 124 14.26 6.06 0.37
CA ASP A 124 14.36 6.03 1.83
C ASP A 124 13.68 4.79 2.43
N PHE A 125 12.56 4.35 1.83
CA PHE A 125 11.90 3.09 2.19
C PHE A 125 12.76 1.86 1.83
N ILE A 126 13.29 1.80 0.61
CA ILE A 126 14.21 0.73 0.17
C ILE A 126 15.45 0.66 1.07
N ASN A 127 15.97 1.81 1.48
CA ASN A 127 17.15 1.91 2.35
C ASN A 127 16.86 1.53 3.80
N ALA A 128 15.60 1.51 4.23
CA ALA A 128 15.20 1.02 5.54
C ALA A 128 15.16 -0.51 5.63
N ALA A 129 15.15 -1.22 4.49
CA ALA A 129 15.18 -2.68 4.47
C ALA A 129 16.49 -3.22 5.06
N TYR A 130 16.38 -4.32 5.81
CA TYR A 130 17.53 -5.03 6.38
C TYR A 130 18.41 -5.62 5.27
N GLN A 131 17.80 -6.20 4.24
CA GLN A 131 18.48 -6.65 3.03
C GLN A 131 17.75 -6.18 1.79
N LYS A 132 18.51 -5.94 0.72
CA LYS A 132 18.01 -5.52 -0.59
C LYS A 132 18.34 -6.63 -1.57
N GLY A 133 17.32 -7.18 -2.21
CA GLY A 133 17.43 -8.15 -3.30
C GLY A 133 17.62 -7.43 -4.63
N GLU A 134 16.89 -7.87 -5.67
CA GLU A 134 16.93 -7.21 -6.97
C GLU A 134 16.17 -5.87 -6.92
N ILE A 135 16.86 -4.79 -7.31
CA ILE A 135 16.26 -3.47 -7.54
C ILE A 135 16.41 -3.15 -9.02
N LYS A 136 15.30 -2.87 -9.71
CA LYS A 136 15.26 -2.42 -11.10
C LYS A 136 14.83 -0.97 -11.15
N VAL A 137 15.55 -0.21 -11.95
CA VAL A 137 15.34 1.22 -12.15
C VAL A 137 15.22 1.54 -13.62
N LEU A 138 14.64 2.70 -13.94
CA LEU A 138 14.55 3.23 -15.29
C LEU A 138 15.52 4.42 -15.47
N PRO A 139 16.71 4.23 -16.06
CA PRO A 139 17.64 5.33 -16.31
C PRO A 139 17.10 6.31 -17.37
N PRO A 140 17.55 7.58 -17.40
CA PRO A 140 17.02 8.62 -18.30
C PRO A 140 17.05 8.30 -19.81
N TYR A 141 17.95 7.43 -20.26
CA TYR A 141 18.12 7.07 -21.67
C TYR A 141 18.16 5.55 -21.89
N GLY A 142 17.66 4.76 -20.93
CA GLY A 142 17.84 3.32 -20.89
C GLY A 142 16.54 2.53 -20.84
N GLU A 143 16.69 1.22 -20.95
CA GLU A 143 15.64 0.27 -20.57
C GLU A 143 15.72 0.00 -19.06
N VAL A 144 14.66 -0.61 -18.52
CA VAL A 144 14.63 -1.07 -17.13
C VAL A 144 15.83 -1.98 -16.87
N THR A 145 16.70 -1.57 -15.94
CA THR A 145 18.00 -2.22 -15.68
C THR A 145 18.19 -2.42 -14.18
N SER A 146 18.95 -3.45 -13.81
CA SER A 146 19.31 -3.67 -12.41
C SER A 146 20.18 -2.52 -11.90
N ALA A 147 19.81 -1.94 -10.75
CA ALA A 147 20.55 -0.87 -10.10
C ALA A 147 22.02 -1.25 -9.85
N ALA A 148 22.31 -2.52 -9.58
CA ALA A 148 23.65 -3.03 -9.33
C ALA A 148 24.56 -3.06 -10.59
N GLN A 149 23.97 -2.92 -11.78
CA GLN A 149 24.70 -2.94 -13.06
C GLN A 149 25.04 -1.52 -13.56
N ILE A 150 24.56 -0.49 -12.87
CA ILE A 150 24.74 0.90 -13.28
C ILE A 150 25.97 1.47 -12.56
N ASP A 151 26.93 1.96 -13.34
CA ASP A 151 28.16 2.58 -12.83
C ASP A 151 27.94 4.09 -12.60
N VAL A 152 27.17 4.42 -11.56
CA VAL A 152 26.96 5.79 -11.05
C VAL A 152 27.05 5.80 -9.53
N ASP A 153 27.25 6.98 -8.95
CA ASP A 153 27.18 7.15 -7.50
C ASP A 153 25.74 7.00 -6.97
N GLU A 154 25.61 6.75 -5.67
CA GLU A 154 24.32 6.49 -5.03
C GLU A 154 23.36 7.69 -5.11
N GLU A 155 23.88 8.92 -5.10
CA GLU A 155 23.06 10.13 -5.21
C GLU A 155 22.43 10.23 -6.60
N THR A 156 23.21 9.99 -7.65
CA THR A 156 22.71 9.89 -9.03
C THR A 156 21.72 8.74 -9.19
N LEU A 157 21.98 7.58 -8.57
CA LEU A 157 21.09 6.42 -8.65
C LEU A 157 19.72 6.70 -8.00
N ARG A 158 19.68 7.50 -6.94
CA ARG A 158 18.45 7.90 -6.23
C ARG A 158 17.49 8.76 -7.07
N GLU A 159 18.00 9.38 -8.13
CA GLU A 159 17.19 10.17 -9.07
C GLU A 159 16.39 9.27 -10.04
N TYR A 160 16.78 8.01 -10.19
CA TYR A 160 16.15 7.09 -11.13
C TYR A 160 14.84 6.53 -10.54
N PRO A 161 13.73 6.53 -11.32
CA PRO A 161 12.51 5.82 -10.97
C PRO A 161 12.79 4.36 -10.63
N ILE A 162 12.19 3.90 -9.54
CA ILE A 162 12.17 2.48 -9.18
C ILE A 162 11.01 1.83 -9.94
N GLU A 163 11.31 0.77 -10.68
CA GLU A 163 10.30 -0.06 -11.33
C GLU A 163 9.88 -1.20 -10.39
N THR A 164 10.88 -1.90 -9.84
CA THR A 164 10.65 -2.99 -8.89
C THR A 164 11.76 -3.03 -7.84
N ALA A 165 11.43 -3.37 -6.60
CA ALA A 165 12.40 -3.64 -5.56
C ALA A 165 11.99 -4.86 -4.73
N GLU A 166 12.89 -5.83 -4.60
CA GLU A 166 12.79 -6.93 -3.66
C GLU A 166 13.54 -6.57 -2.37
N LEU A 167 12.84 -6.63 -1.23
CA LEU A 167 13.32 -6.15 0.06
C LEU A 167 13.07 -7.21 1.13
N VAL A 168 13.95 -7.26 2.12
CA VAL A 168 13.75 -8.05 3.34
C VAL A 168 13.80 -7.10 4.52
N PHE A 169 12.73 -7.08 5.30
CA PHE A 169 12.65 -6.37 6.58
C PHE A 169 12.81 -7.37 7.72
N GLU A 170 13.43 -6.97 8.82
CA GLU A 170 13.54 -7.80 10.02
C GLU A 170 12.77 -7.15 11.17
N TYR A 171 11.89 -7.92 11.81
CA TYR A 171 11.17 -7.50 13.02
C TYR A 171 11.15 -8.64 14.05
N GLU A 172 11.61 -8.34 15.27
CA GLU A 172 11.70 -9.31 16.37
C GLU A 172 12.39 -10.63 15.99
N GLY A 173 13.40 -10.56 15.10
CA GLY A 173 14.16 -11.71 14.60
C GLY A 173 13.46 -12.51 13.48
N ASN A 174 12.33 -12.04 12.96
CA ASN A 174 11.65 -12.61 11.81
C ASN A 174 11.90 -11.80 10.54
N GLU A 175 12.25 -12.48 9.46
CA GLU A 175 12.43 -11.86 8.15
C GLU A 175 11.09 -11.80 7.39
N VAL A 176 10.79 -10.64 6.81
CA VAL A 176 9.59 -10.38 6.01
C VAL A 176 10.02 -9.98 4.61
N VAL A 177 9.66 -10.81 3.64
CA VAL A 177 9.93 -10.52 2.22
C VAL A 177 8.87 -9.58 1.68
N VAL A 178 9.32 -8.48 1.10
CA VAL A 178 8.49 -7.40 0.57
C VAL A 178 8.90 -7.15 -0.87
N ALA A 179 7.93 -7.08 -1.77
CA ALA A 179 8.15 -6.58 -3.13
C ALA A 179 7.40 -5.27 -3.31
N TYR A 180 8.09 -4.25 -3.83
CA TYR A 180 7.50 -2.97 -4.22
C TYR A 180 7.56 -2.84 -5.74
N SER A 181 6.42 -2.57 -6.37
CA SER A 181 6.29 -2.40 -7.83
C SER A 181 4.98 -1.70 -8.16
N ASP A 182 4.97 -0.76 -9.10
CA ASP A 182 3.75 -0.06 -9.56
C ASP A 182 2.89 0.48 -8.40
N ASP A 183 3.53 1.04 -7.37
CA ASP A 183 2.87 1.54 -6.16
C ASP A 183 2.11 0.49 -5.33
N ARG A 184 2.39 -0.78 -5.59
CA ARG A 184 1.87 -1.94 -4.84
C ARG A 184 2.94 -2.48 -3.91
N LEU A 185 2.51 -2.98 -2.75
CA LEU A 185 3.39 -3.52 -1.72
C LEU A 185 3.02 -4.97 -1.41
N SER A 186 3.67 -5.92 -2.06
CA SER A 186 3.45 -7.33 -1.76
C SER A 186 4.24 -7.73 -0.50
N ILE A 187 3.57 -7.82 0.65
CA ILE A 187 4.15 -8.28 1.91
C ILE A 187 3.88 -9.77 2.12
N LYS A 188 4.92 -10.61 2.09
CA LYS A 188 4.79 -12.07 2.25
C LYS A 188 4.86 -12.47 3.73
N THR A 189 3.78 -12.24 4.46
CA THR A 189 3.64 -12.72 5.84
C THR A 189 2.19 -12.85 6.28
N ASP A 190 1.91 -13.89 7.06
CA ASP A 190 0.64 -14.09 7.75
C ASP A 190 0.66 -13.49 9.17
N ASP A 191 1.83 -13.07 9.65
CA ASP A 191 1.99 -12.47 10.97
C ASP A 191 1.61 -10.97 10.94
N ASN A 192 0.58 -10.62 11.71
CA ASN A 192 0.05 -9.27 11.75
C ASN A 192 1.03 -8.24 12.33
N ALA A 193 1.90 -8.61 13.28
CA ALA A 193 2.86 -7.68 13.88
C ALA A 193 3.99 -7.35 12.90
N ASN A 194 4.52 -8.37 12.22
CA ASN A 194 5.51 -8.25 11.15
C ASN A 194 4.98 -7.41 9.98
N ARG A 195 3.72 -7.66 9.56
CA ARG A 195 3.05 -6.85 8.54
C ARG A 195 2.91 -5.40 8.98
N GLU A 196 2.41 -5.18 10.20
CA GLU A 196 2.20 -3.84 10.75
C GLU A 196 3.52 -3.06 10.81
N TYR A 197 4.61 -3.72 11.20
CA TYR A 197 5.94 -3.12 11.19
C TYR A 197 6.33 -2.61 9.80
N VAL A 198 6.20 -3.44 8.76
CA VAL A 198 6.50 -3.03 7.38
C VAL A 198 5.63 -1.85 6.93
N LEU A 199 4.34 -1.87 7.27
CA LEU A 199 3.42 -0.77 6.95
C LEU A 199 3.83 0.54 7.64
N GLN A 200 4.18 0.50 8.93
CA GLN A 200 4.62 1.68 9.66
C GLN A 200 5.94 2.23 9.12
N VAL A 201 6.85 1.36 8.66
CA VAL A 201 8.09 1.78 7.98
C VAL A 201 7.78 2.43 6.64
N PHE A 202 6.89 1.83 5.84
CA PHE A 202 6.43 2.39 4.57
C PHE A 202 5.83 3.78 4.79
N GLU A 203 4.89 3.93 5.72
CA GLU A 203 4.29 5.21 6.07
C GLU A 203 5.33 6.24 6.50
N SER A 204 6.21 5.89 7.44
CA SER A 204 7.16 6.86 7.98
C SER A 204 8.19 7.30 6.94
N LYS A 205 8.64 6.39 6.07
CA LYS A 205 9.63 6.70 5.04
C LYS A 205 9.02 7.39 3.83
N ILE A 206 7.81 7.00 3.45
CA ILE A 206 7.17 7.54 2.25
C ILE A 206 6.38 8.82 2.54
N LEU A 207 5.75 8.92 3.71
CA LEU A 207 4.76 9.96 4.04
C LEU A 207 5.13 10.81 5.27
N GLY A 208 6.09 10.40 6.10
CA GLY A 208 6.34 10.94 7.44
C GLY A 208 6.82 12.40 7.58
N ASP A 209 6.79 13.21 6.52
CA ASP A 209 7.11 14.65 6.56
C ASP A 209 6.01 15.49 5.86
N ARG A 210 4.76 15.05 5.97
CA ARG A 210 3.59 15.82 5.52
C ARG A 210 3.16 16.86 6.54
#